data_AF-A0A518VEP5-F1
#
_entry.id   AF-A0A518VEP5-F1
#
_cell.length_a   1.000
_cell.length_b   1.000
_cell.length_c   1.000
_cell.angle_alpha   90.00
_cell.angle_beta   90.00
_cell.angle_gamma   90.00
#
_symmetry.space_group_name_H-M   'P 1'
#
loop_
_entity.id
_entity.type
_entity.pdbx_description
1 polymer ?
#
loop_
_entity_poly.entity_id
_entity_poly.type
_entity_poly.pdbx_seq_one_letter_code
_entity_poly.pdbx_strand_id
1 'polypeptide(L)' 'MLNTPLSPRNLNRSFDSIIKKGNVRKIRFHDMRHTHASLLLKQGVNPKIVSERLGHANVRITLDT' A
#
# COMPACT_ATOMS: atom_id res chain seq x y z
N MET A 1 9.78 22.09 11.14
CA MET A 1 9.98 20.85 11.94
C MET A 1 9.50 19.65 11.12
N LEU A 2 10.40 18.97 10.41
CA LEU A 2 10.10 17.80 9.56
C LEU A 2 10.67 16.47 10.12
N ASN A 3 11.14 16.46 11.37
CA ASN A 3 11.94 15.37 11.94
C ASN A 3 11.24 14.50 12.99
N THR A 4 9.91 14.58 13.12
CA THR A 4 9.14 13.68 14.00
C THR A 4 8.43 12.62 13.17
N PRO A 5 8.56 11.33 13.50
CA PRO A 5 7.82 10.26 12.84
C PRO A 5 6.31 10.57 12.82
N LEU A 6 5.69 10.37 11.65
CA LEU A 6 4.24 10.49 11.55
C LEU A 6 3.59 9.42 12.43
N SER A 7 2.74 9.86 13.36
CA SER A 7 1.93 8.92 14.15
C SER A 7 1.05 8.10 13.21
N PRO A 8 1.05 6.76 13.31
CA PRO A 8 0.19 5.89 12.52
C PRO A 8 -1.31 6.23 12.65
N ARG A 9 -1.72 6.72 13.83
CA ARG A 9 -3.10 7.15 14.08
C ARG A 9 -3.47 8.39 13.28
N ASN A 10 -2.58 9.38 13.24
CA ASN A 10 -2.80 10.60 12.47
C ASN A 10 -2.78 10.32 10.97
N LEU A 11 -1.87 9.44 10.53
CA LEU A 11 -1.83 8.96 9.15
C LEU A 11 -3.17 8.31 8.74
N ASN A 12 -3.65 7.35 9.53
CA ASN A 12 -4.92 6.67 9.25
C ASN A 12 -6.11 7.62 9.24
N ARG A 13 -6.15 8.61 10.16
CA ARG A 13 -7.22 9.61 10.19
C ARG A 13 -7.24 10.48 8.93
N SER A 14 -6.08 10.97 8.53
CA SER A 14 -5.94 11.76 7.30
C SER A 14 -6.29 10.93 6.06
N PHE A 15 -5.85 9.67 6.03
CA PHE A 15 -6.17 8.73 4.95
C PHE A 15 -7.67 8.44 4.83
N ASP A 16 -8.35 8.19 5.95
CA ASP A 16 -9.81 8.01 6.00
C ASP A 16 -10.55 9.25 5.46
N SER A 17 -10.05 10.46 5.74
CA SER A 17 -10.63 11.69 5.20
C SER A 17 -10.48 11.77 3.67
N ILE A 18 -9.32 11.37 3.13
CA ILE A 18 -9.06 11.34 1.69
C ILE A 18 -9.98 10.33 1.00
N ILE A 19 -10.11 9.12 1.54
CA ILE A 19 -11.02 8.08 1.03
C ILE A 19 -12.45 8.59 0.94
N LYS A 20 -12.95 9.23 2.03
CA LYS A 20 -14.30 9.79 2.06
C LYS A 20 -14.49 10.88 1.01
N LYS A 21 -13.53 11.78 0.84
CA LYS A 21 -13.57 12.83 -0.19
C LYS A 21 -13.55 12.27 -1.61
N GLY A 22 -12.82 11.18 -1.83
CA GLY A 22 -12.77 10.49 -3.13
C GLY A 22 -14.00 9.65 -3.45
N ASN A 23 -14.93 9.49 -2.50
CA ASN A 23 -16.09 8.59 -2.60
C ASN A 23 -15.71 7.17 -3.06
N VAL A 24 -14.56 6.67 -2.58
CA VAL A 24 -14.08 5.32 -2.88
C VAL A 24 -14.35 4.37 -1.73
N ARG A 25 -14.34 3.07 -2.03
CA ARG A 25 -14.41 2.03 -1.00
C ARG A 25 -13.34 2.26 0.05
N LYS A 26 -13.71 2.09 1.33
CA LYS A 26 -12.75 2.14 2.43
C LYS A 26 -11.73 1.00 2.30
N ILE A 27 -10.46 1.37 2.23
CA ILE A 27 -9.30 0.47 2.25
C ILE A 27 -8.34 0.90 3.36
N ARG A 28 -7.41 0.03 3.73
CA ARG A 28 -6.36 0.32 4.71
C ARG A 28 -5.16 0.96 4.00
N PHE A 29 -4.34 1.71 4.74
CA PHE A 29 -3.19 2.40 4.17
C PHE A 29 -2.21 1.44 3.46
N HIS A 30 -1.98 0.26 4.02
CA HIS A 30 -1.10 -0.75 3.40
C HIS A 30 -1.70 -1.44 2.17
N ASP A 31 -3.03 -1.37 1.97
CA ASP A 31 -3.65 -1.92 0.76
C ASP A 31 -3.20 -1.14 -0.50
N MET A 32 -2.71 0.10 -0.36
CA MET A 32 -2.08 0.84 -1.46
C MET A 32 -0.81 0.14 -1.96
N ARG A 33 -0.02 -0.43 -1.04
CA ARG A 33 1.19 -1.18 -1.39
C ARG A 33 0.84 -2.49 -2.10
N HIS A 34 -0.21 -3.16 -1.68
CA HIS A 34 -0.73 -4.33 -2.40
C HIS A 34 -1.26 -3.94 -3.79
N THR A 35 -2.00 -2.84 -3.89
CA THR A 35 -2.51 -2.32 -5.17
C THR A 35 -1.37 -2.01 -6.14
N HIS A 36 -0.29 -1.37 -5.65
CA HIS A 36 0.91 -1.11 -6.45
C HIS A 36 1.54 -2.39 -6.98
N ALA A 37 1.71 -3.41 -6.13
CA ALA A 37 2.25 -4.71 -6.54
C ALA A 37 1.36 -5.37 -7.60
N SER A 38 0.06 -5.42 -7.38
CA SER A 38 -0.91 -5.99 -8.32
C SER A 38 -0.91 -5.27 -9.68
N LEU A 39 -0.77 -3.95 -9.70
CA LEU A 39 -0.69 -3.18 -10.94
C LEU A 39 0.60 -3.49 -11.72
N LEU A 40 1.74 -3.58 -11.04
CA LEU A 40 3.00 -3.94 -11.69
C LEU A 40 2.95 -5.35 -12.29
N LEU A 41 2.38 -6.31 -11.56
CA LEU A 41 2.19 -7.68 -12.06
C LEU A 41 1.25 -7.70 -13.27
N LYS A 42 0.14 -6.95 -13.23
CA LYS A 42 -0.78 -6.82 -14.38
C LYS A 42 -0.13 -6.19 -15.61
N GLN A 43 0.87 -5.32 -15.41
CA GLN A 43 1.65 -4.72 -16.50
C GLN A 43 2.77 -5.64 -17.02
N GLY A 44 2.87 -6.88 -16.53
CA GLY A 44 3.88 -7.84 -16.97
C GLY A 44 5.29 -7.57 -16.43
N VAL A 45 5.42 -6.73 -15.40
CA VAL A 45 6.72 -6.50 -14.74
C VAL A 45 7.15 -7.78 -14.06
N ASN A 46 8.42 -8.15 -14.24
CA ASN A 46 8.99 -9.37 -13.67
C ASN A 46 8.73 -9.43 -12.16
N PRO A 47 8.13 -10.52 -11.62
CA PRO A 47 7.84 -10.67 -10.20
C PRO A 47 9.06 -10.46 -9.28
N LYS A 48 10.28 -10.79 -9.74
CA LYS A 48 11.53 -10.52 -9.01
C LYS A 48 11.74 -9.03 -8.77
N ILE A 49 11.53 -8.21 -9.80
CA ILE A 49 11.64 -6.75 -9.72
C ILE A 49 10.56 -6.17 -8.80
N VAL A 50 9.33 -6.69 -8.88
CA VAL A 50 8.23 -6.29 -7.98
C VAL A 50 8.58 -6.62 -6.52
N SER A 51 9.12 -7.81 -6.26
CA SER A 51 9.58 -8.26 -4.95
C SER A 51 10.70 -7.36 -4.39
N GLU A 52 11.71 -7.05 -5.21
CA GLU A 52 12.80 -6.14 -4.83
C GLU A 52 12.30 -4.73 -4.51
N ARG A 53 11.36 -4.19 -5.30
CA ARG A 53 10.72 -2.88 -5.04
C ARG A 53 9.92 -2.83 -3.76
N LEU A 54 9.30 -3.94 -3.40
CA LEU A 54 8.62 -4.05 -2.11
C LEU A 54 9.67 -4.13 -0.98
N GLY A 55 10.86 -4.65 -1.24
CA GLY A 55 11.92 -4.80 -0.24
C GLY A 55 11.52 -5.90 0.73
N HIS A 56 11.81 -7.14 0.34
CA HIS A 56 11.91 -8.45 1.04
C HIS A 56 11.07 -8.79 2.30
N ALA A 57 10.44 -7.84 3.01
CA ALA A 57 9.81 -8.04 4.31
C ALA A 57 8.42 -8.67 4.25
N ASN A 58 7.78 -8.80 3.08
CA ASN A 58 6.50 -9.50 2.96
C ASN A 58 6.15 -9.82 1.50
N VAL A 59 6.95 -10.67 0.86
CA VAL A 59 6.49 -11.43 -0.33
C VAL A 59 5.61 -12.62 0.11
N ARG A 60 5.13 -12.62 1.35
CA ARG A 60 3.86 -13.26 1.69
C ARG A 60 2.74 -12.32 1.26
N ILE A 61 2.62 -12.10 -0.06
CA ILE A 61 1.29 -11.85 -0.60
C ILE A 61 0.62 -13.20 -0.45
N THR A 62 -0.07 -13.38 0.67
CA THR A 62 -0.97 -14.52 0.85
C THR A 62 -2.01 -14.38 -0.24
N LEU A 63 -1.78 -15.06 -1.35
CA LEU A 63 -2.83 -15.68 -2.15
C LEU A 63 -3.48 -16.72 -1.24
N ASP A 64 -4.19 -16.27 -0.22
CA ASP A 64 -5.11 -17.11 0.51
C ASP A 64 -6.46 -16.99 -0.20
N THR A 65 -6.98 -18.18 -0.51
CA THR A 65 -8.18 -18.55 -1.28
C THR A 65 -9.33 -17.55 -1.29
#